data_AF-A0A539DRS0-F1
#
_entry.id   AF-A0A539DRS0-F1
#
_cell.length_a   1.000
_cell.length_b   1.000
_cell.length_c   1.000
_cell.angle_alpha   90.00
_cell.angle_beta   90.00
_cell.angle_gamma   90.00
#
_symmetry.space_group_name_H-M   'P 1'
#
loop_
_entity.id
_entity.type
_entity.pdbx_description
1 polymer ?
#
loop_
_entity_poly.entity_id
_entity_poly.type
_entity_poly.pdbx_seq_one_letter_code
_entity_poly.pdbx_strand_id
1 'polypeptide(L)' 'VKVGDKIVAVDPRYFRPSEVETLLGDPTKAKERLGWVPEISLQEMVAEMVANDLENARRHALLKLHGHDVSISLER' A
#
# COMPACT_ATOMS: atom_id res chain seq x y z
N VAL A 1 -3.85 19.32 3.39
CA VAL A 1 -2.42 19.46 3.06
C VAL A 1 -2.14 20.93 2.84
N LYS A 2 -1.22 21.48 3.63
CA LYS A 2 -0.69 22.84 3.49
C LYS A 2 0.75 22.74 2.98
N VAL A 3 1.22 23.81 2.36
CA VAL A 3 2.64 23.92 1.98
C VAL A 3 3.48 23.81 3.25
N GLY A 4 4.43 22.87 3.26
CA GLY A 4 5.26 22.55 4.43
C GLY A 4 4.84 21.30 5.20
N ASP A 5 3.66 20.72 4.93
CA ASP A 5 3.28 19.43 5.52
C ASP A 5 4.18 18.31 4.99
N LYS A 6 4.74 17.50 5.89
CA LYS A 6 5.49 16.30 5.54
C LYS A 6 4.52 15.17 5.15
N ILE A 7 4.46 14.85 3.86
CA ILE A 7 3.57 13.79 3.32
C ILE A 7 4.32 12.46 3.15
N VAL A 8 5.62 12.51 2.91
CA VAL A 8 6.48 11.33 2.72
C VAL A 8 7.79 11.54 3.46
N ALA A 9 8.31 10.47 4.05
CA ALA A 9 9.63 10.44 4.70
C ALA A 9 10.30 9.09 4.49
N VAL A 10 11.63 9.07 4.60
CA VAL A 10 12.44 7.86 4.58
C VAL A 10 13.01 7.65 5.97
N ASP A 11 12.80 6.46 6.52
CA ASP A 11 13.34 6.06 7.81
C ASP A 11 14.48 5.05 7.62
N PRO A 12 15.70 5.35 8.12
CA PRO A 12 16.85 4.46 8.01
C PRO A 12 16.63 3.04 8.58
N ARG A 13 15.69 2.88 9.53
CA ARG A 13 15.38 1.59 10.16
C ARG A 13 14.81 0.57 9.17
N TYR A 14 14.23 1.02 8.06
CA TYR A 14 13.62 0.14 7.05
C TYR A 14 14.60 -0.31 5.95
N PHE A 15 15.86 0.17 5.93
CA PHE A 15 16.86 -0.38 5.01
C PHE A 15 17.28 -1.79 5.43
N ARG A 16 17.33 -2.71 4.47
CA ARG A 16 17.85 -4.05 4.71
C ARG A 16 19.38 -4.06 4.54
N PRO A 17 20.14 -4.74 5.42
CA PRO A 17 21.59 -4.90 5.27
C PRO A 17 22.02 -5.57 3.97
N SER A 18 21.13 -6.33 3.35
CA SER A 18 21.32 -6.93 2.03
C SER A 18 20.05 -6.72 1.24
N GLU A 19 20.10 -5.81 0.28
CA GLU A 19 18.94 -5.41 -0.52
C GLU A 19 18.86 -6.22 -1.81
N VAL A 20 17.65 -6.42 -2.31
CA VAL A 20 17.40 -6.97 -3.65
C VAL A 20 17.03 -5.79 -4.55
N GLU A 21 17.98 -5.35 -5.36
CA GLU A 21 17.84 -4.14 -6.19
C GLU A 21 16.73 -4.26 -7.23
N THR A 22 16.61 -5.42 -7.89
CA THR A 22 15.63 -5.61 -8.97
C THR A 22 15.06 -7.03 -8.98
N LEU A 23 13.74 -7.11 -9.17
CA LEU A 23 13.03 -8.35 -9.48
C LEU A 23 12.18 -8.14 -10.73
N LEU A 24 12.46 -8.92 -11.77
CA LEU A 24 11.71 -8.92 -13.02
C LEU A 24 11.53 -10.35 -13.52
N GLY A 25 10.31 -10.86 -13.43
CA GLY A 25 9.97 -12.21 -13.88
C GLY A 25 9.54 -12.25 -15.34
N ASP A 26 9.85 -13.35 -16.03
CA ASP A 26 9.33 -13.67 -17.36
C ASP A 26 8.23 -14.76 -17.25
N PRO A 27 6.94 -14.40 -17.42
CA PRO A 27 5.84 -15.34 -17.30
C PRO A 27 5.53 -16.11 -18.61
N THR A 28 6.38 -16.04 -19.65
CA THR A 28 6.11 -16.64 -20.97
C THR A 28 5.68 -18.09 -20.88
N LYS A 29 6.34 -18.91 -20.06
CA LYS A 29 5.99 -20.33 -19.88
C LYS A 29 4.56 -20.53 -19.32
N ALA A 30 4.12 -19.68 -18.40
CA ALA A 30 2.77 -19.76 -17.83
C ALA A 30 1.72 -19.38 -18.88
N LYS A 31 2.00 -18.35 -19.67
CA LYS A 31 1.14 -17.94 -20.78
C LYS A 31 0.99 -19.04 -21.83
N GLU A 32 2.09 -19.63 -22.27
CA GLU A 32 2.08 -20.67 -23.32
C GLU A 32 1.40 -21.96 -22.87
N ARG A 33 1.67 -22.42 -21.65
CA ARG A 33 1.19 -23.73 -21.19
C ARG A 33 -0.16 -23.70 -20.51
N LEU A 34 -0.51 -22.56 -19.89
CA LEU A 34 -1.71 -22.43 -19.07
C LEU A 34 -2.69 -21.39 -19.63
N GLY A 35 -2.31 -20.66 -20.68
CA GLY A 35 -3.11 -19.52 -21.17
C GLY A 35 -3.14 -18.35 -20.18
N TRP A 36 -2.31 -18.38 -19.13
CA TRP A 36 -2.37 -17.43 -18.04
C TRP A 36 -1.87 -16.05 -18.46
N VAL A 37 -2.65 -15.02 -18.16
CA VAL A 37 -2.31 -13.61 -18.32
C VAL A 37 -2.85 -12.83 -17.12
N PRO A 38 -2.14 -11.80 -16.62
CA PRO A 38 -2.65 -10.98 -15.54
C PRO A 38 -3.84 -10.16 -16.03
N GLU A 39 -4.95 -10.20 -15.28
CA GLU A 39 -6.18 -9.48 -15.62
C GLU A 39 -6.25 -8.09 -14.98
N ILE A 40 -5.47 -7.88 -13.90
CA ILE A 40 -5.43 -6.63 -13.13
C ILE A 40 -4.08 -5.96 -13.36
N SER A 41 -4.11 -4.68 -13.75
CA SER A 41 -2.93 -3.83 -13.86
C SER A 41 -2.44 -3.36 -12.49
N LEU A 42 -1.19 -2.88 -12.44
CA LEU A 42 -0.63 -2.28 -11.23
C LEU A 42 -1.48 -1.09 -10.73
N GLN A 43 -1.97 -0.26 -11.64
CA GLN A 43 -2.76 0.93 -11.33
C GLN A 43 -4.11 0.56 -10.71
N GLU A 44 -4.79 -0.45 -11.26
CA GLU A 44 -6.05 -0.95 -10.71
C GLU A 44 -5.85 -1.55 -9.32
N MET A 45 -4.82 -2.39 -9.14
CA MET A 45 -4.47 -2.96 -7.84
C MET A 45 -4.21 -1.86 -6.80
N VAL A 46 -3.39 -0.86 -7.13
CA VAL A 46 -3.08 0.26 -6.21
C VAL A 46 -4.36 1.05 -5.89
N ALA A 47 -5.20 1.34 -6.89
CA ALA A 47 -6.45 2.07 -6.68
C ALA A 47 -7.41 1.31 -5.74
N GLU A 48 -7.53 0.00 -5.91
CA GLU A 48 -8.36 -0.86 -5.05
C GLU A 48 -7.84 -0.84 -3.60
N MET A 49 -6.53 -1.03 -3.41
CA MET A 49 -5.90 -0.99 -2.08
C MET A 49 -6.12 0.35 -1.38
N VAL A 50 -5.84 1.46 -2.08
CA VAL A 50 -5.99 2.82 -1.52
C VAL A 50 -7.45 3.14 -1.18
N ALA A 51 -8.40 2.72 -2.02
CA ALA A 51 -9.83 2.92 -1.76
C ALA A 51 -10.26 2.22 -0.47
N ASN A 52 -9.83 0.97 -0.27
CA ASN A 52 -10.11 0.20 0.95
C ASN A 52 -9.51 0.85 2.20
N ASP A 53 -8.23 1.23 2.15
CA ASP A 53 -7.56 1.86 3.29
C ASP A 53 -8.16 3.23 3.64
N LEU A 54 -8.55 4.01 2.64
CA LEU A 54 -9.24 5.29 2.84
C LEU A 54 -10.59 5.10 3.53
N GLU A 55 -11.36 4.09 3.15
CA GLU A 55 -12.63 3.77 3.79
C GLU A 55 -12.42 3.37 5.27
N ASN A 56 -11.42 2.54 5.57
CA ASN A 56 -11.07 2.20 6.94
C ASN A 56 -10.64 3.43 7.75
N ALA A 57 -9.83 4.31 7.15
CA ALA A 57 -9.40 5.56 7.79
C ALA A 57 -10.60 6.50 8.08
N ARG A 58 -11.58 6.58 7.18
CA ARG A 58 -12.82 7.36 7.40
C ARG A 58 -13.62 6.85 8.58
N ARG A 59 -13.74 5.53 8.76
CA ARG A 59 -14.43 4.92 9.91
C ARG A 59 -13.76 5.32 11.22
N HIS A 60 -12.43 5.23 11.28
CA HIS A 60 -11.67 5.67 12.47
C HIS A 60 -11.84 7.16 12.74
N ALA A 61 -11.81 8.00 11.71
CA ALA A 61 -12.03 9.44 11.84
C ALA A 61 -13.44 9.76 12.36
N LEU A 62 -14.46 9.04 11.87
CA LEU A 62 -15.84 9.20 12.32
C LEU A 62 -16.00 8.86 13.81
N LEU A 63 -15.46 7.73 14.25
CA LEU A 63 -15.51 7.31 15.65
C LEU A 63 -14.82 8.32 16.57
N LYS A 64 -13.62 8.79 16.19
CA LYS A 64 -12.90 9.83 16.93
C LYS A 64 -13.68 11.13 17.01
N LEU A 65 -14.33 11.55 15.92
CA LEU A 65 -15.15 12.77 15.88
C LEU A 65 -16.31 12.71 16.90
N HIS A 66 -16.83 11.52 17.17
CA HIS A 66 -17.94 11.30 18.11
C HIS A 66 -17.46 10.89 19.51
N GLY A 67 -16.16 11.04 19.82
CA GLY A 67 -15.62 10.82 21.17
C GLY A 67 -15.40 9.35 21.55
N HIS A 68 -15.46 8.44 20.59
CA HIS A 68 -15.11 7.04 20.83
C HIS A 68 -13.59 6.84 20.79
N ASP A 69 -13.09 5.99 21.69
CA ASP A 69 -11.70 5.55 21.62
C ASP A 69 -11.50 4.61 20.43
N VAL A 70 -10.38 4.79 19.71
CA VAL A 70 -10.05 4.00 18.52
C VAL A 70 -8.61 3.53 18.66
N SER A 71 -8.44 2.22 18.89
CA SER A 71 -7.13 1.58 18.91
C SER A 71 -6.59 1.48 17.49
N ILE A 72 -5.54 2.25 17.19
CA ILE A 72 -4.83 2.21 15.91
C ILE A 72 -3.37 1.87 16.21
N SER A 73 -2.83 0.88 15.51
CA SER A 73 -1.40 0.59 15.55
C SER A 73 -0.62 1.76 14.97
N LEU A 74 0.22 2.38 15.81
CA LEU A 74 1.15 3.42 15.37
C LEU A 74 2.52 2.79 15.19
N GLU A 75 3.12 3.02 14.02
CA GLU A 75 4.54 2.76 13.84
C GLU A 75 5.33 3.77 14.69
N ARG A 76 6.26 3.27 15.51
CA ARG A 76 7.20 4.08 16.30
C ARG A 76 8.44 4.38 15.49
#